data_AF-A0A4V2HSF5-F1
#
_entry.id   AF-A0A4V2HSF5-F1
#
_cell.length_a   1.000
_cell.length_b   1.000
_cell.length_c   1.000
_cell.angle_alpha   90.00
_cell.angle_beta   90.00
_cell.angle_gamma   90.00
#
_symmetry.space_group_name_H-M   'P 1'
#
loop_
_entity.id
_entity.type
_entity.pdbx_description
1 polymer ?
#
loop_
_entity_poly.entity_id
_entity_poly.type
_entity_poly.pdbx_seq_one_letter_code
_entity_poly.pdbx_strand_id
1 'polypeptide(L)'
;MTKPNLPAQFILILVFLLSLSFLVHTQILKSLDLPPFENLIFRAYWVNAILAAVIFLLIYIFREKLKNLIGFLFMGGSLIKFAFFFILFYPTYKQDGDMSRLEFGAFFIPYAIALIFETIFISKLLKKIEGSSVNQDS
;
A
#
# COMPACT_ATOMS: atom_id res chain seq x y z
N MET A 1 4.58 1.37 -28.64
CA MET A 1 4.61 1.12 -27.18
C MET A 1 3.22 0.66 -26.75
N THR A 2 3.07 -0.61 -26.36
CA THR A 2 1.81 -1.17 -25.85
C THR A 2 1.43 -0.49 -24.53
N LYS A 3 0.19 0.00 -24.38
CA LYS A 3 -0.29 0.56 -23.11
C LYS A 3 -0.14 -0.52 -22.01
N PRO A 4 0.53 -0.23 -20.88
CA PRO A 4 0.71 -1.24 -19.83
C PRO A 4 -0.65 -1.68 -19.27
N ASN A 5 -0.77 -2.98 -18.99
CA ASN A 5 -1.94 -3.55 -18.32
C ASN A 5 -2.10 -2.93 -16.92
N LEU A 6 -3.34 -2.73 -16.45
CA LEU A 6 -3.63 -2.04 -15.18
C LEU A 6 -2.80 -2.54 -13.98
N PRO A 7 -2.58 -3.87 -13.78
CA PRO A 7 -1.72 -4.36 -12.70
C PRO A 7 -0.26 -3.98 -12.84
N ALA A 8 0.30 -4.05 -14.06
CA ALA A 8 1.69 -3.66 -14.29
C ALA A 8 1.88 -2.16 -14.00
N GLN A 9 0.92 -1.33 -14.41
CA GLN A 9 0.94 0.10 -14.10
C GLN A 9 0.86 0.34 -12.59
N PHE A 10 0.00 -0.39 -11.87
CA PHE A 10 -0.09 -0.30 -10.42
C PHE A 10 1.24 -0.63 -9.75
N ILE A 11 1.85 -1.78 -10.07
CA ILE A 11 3.11 -2.22 -9.46
C ILE A 11 4.25 -1.24 -9.74
N LEU A 12 4.40 -0.79 -10.99
CA LEU A 12 5.45 0.15 -11.37
C LEU A 12 5.35 1.47 -10.61
N ILE A 13 4.15 2.04 -10.52
CA ILE A 13 3.96 3.31 -9.82
C ILE A 13 4.04 3.12 -8.31
N LEU A 14 3.55 2.00 -7.75
CA LEU A 14 3.70 1.70 -6.33
C LEU A 14 5.16 1.64 -5.92
N VAL A 15 5.98 0.90 -6.69
CA VAL A 15 7.43 0.79 -6.46
C VAL A 15 8.09 2.17 -6.58
N PHE A 16 7.74 2.94 -7.61
CA PHE A 16 8.28 4.29 -7.79
C PHE A 16 7.94 5.22 -6.62
N LEU A 17 6.66 5.28 -6.23
CA LEU A 17 6.18 6.14 -5.13
C LEU A 17 6.80 5.77 -3.79
N LEU A 18 6.87 4.48 -3.48
CA LEU A 18 7.47 4.02 -2.22
C LEU A 18 8.99 4.20 -2.21
N SER A 19 9.67 4.02 -3.34
CA SER A 19 11.10 4.29 -3.46
C SER A 19 11.39 5.79 -3.29
N LEU A 20 10.63 6.65 -3.96
CA LEU A 20 10.75 8.10 -3.83
C LEU A 20 10.46 8.56 -2.39
N SER A 21 9.39 8.03 -1.80
CA SER A 21 9.05 8.32 -0.40
C SER A 21 10.13 7.85 0.55
N PHE A 22 10.72 6.67 0.35
CA PHE A 22 11.81 6.16 1.18
C PHE A 22 13.03 7.07 1.11
N LEU A 23 13.41 7.53 -0.08
CA LEU A 23 14.50 8.49 -0.25
C LEU A 23 14.19 9.79 0.47
N VAL A 24 13.00 10.37 0.29
CA VAL A 24 12.61 11.62 0.98
C VAL A 24 12.63 11.44 2.49
N HIS A 25 12.06 10.34 3.01
CA HIS A 25 11.96 10.07 4.43
C HIS A 25 13.35 9.91 5.07
N THR A 26 14.25 9.13 4.45
CA THR A 26 15.62 8.94 4.94
C THR A 26 16.47 10.20 4.83
N GLN A 27 16.30 11.02 3.78
CA GLN A 27 16.98 12.32 3.67
C GLN A 27 16.51 13.31 4.73
N ILE A 28 15.21 13.38 5.02
CA ILE A 28 14.68 14.23 6.09
C ILE A 28 15.25 13.83 7.44
N LEU A 29 15.27 12.52 7.77
CA LEU A 29 15.87 12.03 9.01
C LEU A 29 17.35 12.44 9.12
N LYS A 30 18.11 12.25 8.04
CA LYS A 30 19.52 12.64 7.98
C LYS A 30 19.74 14.14 8.18
N SER A 31 18.91 14.99 7.58
CA SER A 31 18.98 16.45 7.73
C SER A 31 18.63 16.95 9.14
N LEU A 32 17.98 16.10 9.95
CA LEU A 32 17.63 16.37 11.34
C LEU A 32 18.60 15.70 12.32
N ASP A 33 19.74 15.17 11.84
CA ASP A 33 20.71 14.38 12.63
C ASP A 33 20.08 13.17 13.34
N LEU A 34 19.01 12.61 12.77
CA LEU A 34 18.33 11.41 13.26
C LEU A 34 18.80 10.16 12.49
N PRO A 35 18.79 8.97 13.12
CA PRO A 35 19.20 7.72 12.46
C PRO A 35 18.27 7.36 11.29
N PRO A 36 18.74 7.38 10.02
CA PRO A 36 17.86 7.27 8.86
C PRO A 36 17.42 5.83 8.54
N PHE A 37 18.07 4.81 9.11
CA PHE A 37 17.81 3.40 8.81
C PHE A 37 17.34 2.59 10.04
N GLU A 38 17.05 3.26 11.15
CA GLU A 38 16.51 2.64 12.35
C GLU A 38 14.98 2.46 12.25
N ASN A 39 14.35 2.06 13.37
CA ASN A 39 12.90 1.94 13.51
C ASN A 39 12.26 1.04 12.44
N LEU A 40 12.98 0.00 12.01
CA LEU A 40 12.52 -0.96 11.01
C LEU A 40 12.05 -0.32 9.69
N ILE A 41 12.53 0.89 9.34
CA ILE A 41 12.04 1.66 8.19
C ILE A 41 12.12 0.86 6.89
N PHE A 42 13.24 0.17 6.64
CA PHE A 42 13.40 -0.67 5.44
C PHE A 42 12.35 -1.80 5.40
N ARG A 43 12.13 -2.48 6.52
CA ARG A 43 11.12 -3.54 6.65
C ARG A 43 9.72 -2.99 6.44
N ALA A 44 9.43 -1.81 6.97
CA ALA A 44 8.13 -1.17 6.86
C ALA A 44 7.76 -0.84 5.40
N TYR A 45 8.70 -0.28 4.62
CA TYR A 45 8.48 -0.01 3.20
C TYR A 45 8.26 -1.30 2.40
N TRP A 46 9.08 -2.33 2.64
CA TRP A 46 8.92 -3.62 1.96
C TRP A 46 7.61 -4.32 2.27
N VAL A 47 7.25 -4.42 3.55
CA VAL A 47 5.99 -5.06 3.97
C VAL A 47 4.80 -4.32 3.38
N ASN A 48 4.79 -2.98 3.42
CA ASN A 48 3.69 -2.20 2.85
C ASN A 48 3.61 -2.32 1.32
N ALA A 49 4.75 -2.40 0.62
CA ALA A 49 4.77 -2.64 -0.82
C ALA A 49 4.21 -4.02 -1.18
N ILE A 50 4.66 -5.07 -0.50
CA ILE A 50 4.22 -6.46 -0.75
C ILE A 50 2.74 -6.61 -0.45
N LEU A 51 2.27 -6.13 0.72
CA LEU A 51 0.86 -6.24 1.09
C LEU A 51 -0.04 -5.49 0.12
N ALA A 52 0.33 -4.26 -0.27
CA ALA A 52 -0.43 -3.49 -1.27
C ALA A 52 -0.48 -4.20 -2.64
N ALA A 53 0.66 -4.74 -3.09
CA ALA A 53 0.74 -5.53 -4.32
C ALA A 53 -0.18 -6.75 -4.26
N VAL A 54 -0.10 -7.54 -3.18
CA VAL A 54 -0.91 -8.75 -3.00
C VAL A 54 -2.40 -8.42 -2.95
N ILE A 55 -2.82 -7.42 -2.16
CA ILE A 55 -4.23 -7.01 -2.05
C ILE A 55 -4.77 -6.59 -3.41
N PHE A 56 -4.07 -5.70 -4.11
CA PHE A 56 -4.51 -5.23 -5.41
C PHE A 56 -4.57 -6.37 -6.45
N LEU A 57 -3.56 -7.24 -6.49
CA LEU A 57 -3.53 -8.37 -7.42
C LEU A 57 -4.65 -9.37 -7.15
N LEU A 58 -4.93 -9.70 -5.89
CA LEU A 58 -6.05 -10.56 -5.51
C LEU A 58 -7.37 -9.96 -5.98
N ILE A 59 -7.61 -8.68 -5.68
CA ILE A 59 -8.82 -7.99 -6.14
C ILE A 59 -8.92 -8.01 -7.68
N TYR A 60 -7.81 -7.74 -8.38
CA TYR A 60 -7.79 -7.76 -9.83
C TYR A 60 -8.09 -9.14 -10.41
N ILE A 61 -7.58 -10.22 -9.82
CA ILE A 61 -7.83 -11.61 -10.25
C ILE A 61 -9.30 -11.98 -10.02
N PHE A 62 -9.86 -11.62 -8.87
CA PHE A 62 -11.24 -12.00 -8.49
C PHE A 62 -12.31 -11.00 -8.94
N ARG A 63 -11.93 -9.93 -9.66
CA ARG A 63 -12.81 -8.81 -10.02
C ARG A 63 -14.11 -9.23 -10.73
N GLU A 64 -14.07 -10.26 -11.58
CA GLU A 64 -15.25 -10.71 -12.34
C GLU A 64 -16.22 -11.49 -11.45
N LYS A 65 -15.69 -12.29 -10.53
CA LYS A 65 -16.47 -13.12 -9.59
C LYS A 65 -17.06 -12.31 -8.44
N LEU A 66 -16.34 -11.28 -7.99
CA LEU A 66 -16.65 -10.53 -6.77
C LEU A 66 -16.93 -9.05 -7.07
N LYS A 67 -17.43 -8.71 -8.26
CA LYS A 67 -17.62 -7.33 -8.74
C LYS A 67 -18.37 -6.42 -7.75
N ASN A 68 -19.41 -6.94 -7.10
CA ASN A 68 -20.23 -6.20 -6.11
C ASN A 68 -19.57 -6.11 -4.72
N LEU A 69 -18.48 -6.85 -4.48
CA LEU A 69 -17.80 -6.96 -3.19
C LEU A 69 -16.37 -6.40 -3.22
N ILE A 70 -15.92 -5.82 -4.34
CA ILE A 70 -14.56 -5.26 -4.49
C ILE A 70 -14.24 -4.24 -3.39
N GLY A 71 -15.20 -3.36 -3.04
CA GLY A 71 -15.02 -2.41 -1.94
C GLY A 71 -14.81 -3.10 -0.59
N PHE A 72 -15.58 -4.15 -0.30
CA PHE A 72 -15.42 -4.94 0.93
C PHE A 72 -14.10 -5.70 0.98
N LEU A 73 -13.67 -6.29 -0.15
CA LEU A 73 -12.37 -6.95 -0.27
C LEU A 73 -11.22 -5.98 -0.02
N PHE A 74 -11.31 -4.76 -0.56
CA PHE A 74 -10.32 -3.73 -0.33
C PHE A 74 -10.27 -3.29 1.14
N MET A 75 -11.43 -3.03 1.75
CA MET A 75 -11.52 -2.67 3.17
C MET A 75 -10.97 -3.78 4.07
N GLY A 76 -11.39 -5.03 3.85
CA GLY A 76 -10.91 -6.19 4.61
C GLY A 76 -9.42 -6.43 4.42
N GLY A 77 -8.91 -6.33 3.18
CA GLY A 77 -7.48 -6.40 2.88
C GLY A 77 -6.68 -5.31 3.59
N SER A 78 -7.20 -4.08 3.62
CA SER A 78 -6.58 -2.95 4.32
C SER A 78 -6.56 -3.15 5.84
N LEU A 79 -7.64 -3.73 6.42
CA LEU A 79 -7.67 -4.11 7.83
C LEU A 79 -6.67 -5.20 8.16
N ILE A 80 -6.52 -6.21 7.30
CA ILE A 80 -5.50 -7.25 7.45
C ILE A 80 -4.10 -6.63 7.38
N LYS A 81 -3.84 -5.76 6.40
CA LYS A 81 -2.57 -5.03 6.28
C LYS A 81 -2.27 -4.21 7.52
N PHE A 82 -3.29 -3.57 8.10
CA PHE A 82 -3.17 -2.88 9.38
C PHE A 82 -2.95 -3.87 10.53
N ALA A 83 -3.57 -5.05 10.55
CA ALA A 83 -3.30 -6.07 11.57
C ALA A 83 -1.83 -6.57 11.55
N PHE A 84 -1.21 -6.65 10.37
CA PHE A 84 0.22 -6.98 10.24
C PHE A 84 1.13 -6.00 10.99
N PHE A 85 0.70 -4.75 11.20
CA PHE A 85 1.41 -3.81 12.08
C PHE A 85 1.59 -4.38 13.50
N PHE A 86 0.49 -4.86 14.09
CA PHE A 86 0.48 -5.37 15.46
C PHE A 86 1.34 -6.61 15.65
N ILE A 87 1.53 -7.39 14.58
CA ILE A 87 2.29 -8.64 14.63
C ILE A 87 3.78 -8.37 14.33
N LEU A 88 4.08 -7.56 13.32
CA LEU A 88 5.45 -7.42 12.79
C LEU A 88 6.24 -6.21 13.31
N PHE A 89 5.56 -5.18 13.82
CA PHE A 89 6.18 -3.89 14.19
C PHE A 89 5.89 -3.49 15.63
N TYR A 90 4.62 -3.58 16.07
CA TYR A 90 4.20 -3.14 17.40
C TYR A 90 5.00 -3.77 18.56
N PRO A 91 5.40 -5.05 18.55
CA PRO A 91 6.19 -5.63 19.64
C PRO A 91 7.57 -4.98 19.78
N THR A 92 8.17 -4.58 18.66
CA THR A 92 9.46 -3.88 18.66
C THR A 92 9.28 -2.41 19.03
N TYR A 93 8.27 -1.74 18.46
CA TYR A 93 8.00 -0.31 18.69
C TYR A 93 7.46 0.03 20.08
N LYS A 94 7.23 -0.97 20.93
CA LYS A 94 6.79 -0.77 22.32
C LYS A 94 7.76 -1.41 23.31
N GLN A 95 8.98 -1.71 22.87
CA GLN A 95 9.98 -2.37 23.71
C GLN A 95 10.39 -1.51 24.92
N ASP A 96 10.37 -0.19 24.77
CA ASP A 96 10.66 0.82 25.79
C ASP A 96 9.40 1.35 26.51
N GLY A 97 8.24 0.75 26.24
CA GLY A 97 6.95 1.06 26.89
C GLY A 97 6.02 1.95 26.08
N ASP A 98 6.54 2.78 25.18
CA ASP A 98 5.77 3.73 24.37
C ASP A 98 6.31 3.88 22.96
N MET A 99 5.41 4.00 21.98
CA MET A 99 5.80 4.19 20.59
C MET A 99 6.24 5.62 20.32
N SER A 100 7.48 5.79 19.87
CA SER A 100 7.99 7.09 19.45
C SER A 100 7.35 7.58 18.15
N ARG A 101 7.41 8.90 17.92
CA ARG A 101 6.96 9.52 16.66
C ARG A 101 7.74 9.01 15.45
N LEU A 102 9.01 8.63 15.64
CA LEU A 102 9.86 8.12 14.57
C LEU A 102 9.46 6.70 14.16
N GLU A 103 9.16 5.83 15.12
CA GLU A 103 8.65 4.49 14.86
C GLU A 103 7.27 4.52 14.21
N PHE A 104 6.40 5.38 14.70
CA PHE A 104 5.11 5.64 14.06
C PHE A 104 5.31 6.08 12.61
N GLY A 105 6.15 7.09 12.37
CA GLY A 105 6.46 7.59 11.02
C GLY A 105 7.03 6.50 10.10
N ALA A 106 7.95 5.69 10.61
CA ALA A 106 8.60 4.61 9.86
C ALA A 106 7.58 3.62 9.26
N PHE A 107 6.50 3.30 9.98
CA PHE A 107 5.45 2.41 9.47
C PHE A 107 4.32 3.14 8.73
N PHE A 108 3.81 4.23 9.29
CA PHE A 108 2.57 4.84 8.80
C PHE A 108 2.75 5.69 7.55
N ILE A 109 3.95 6.22 7.28
CA ILE A 109 4.25 6.94 6.04
C ILE A 109 4.12 6.03 4.80
N PRO A 110 4.86 4.91 4.68
CA PRO A 110 4.69 4.01 3.54
C PRO A 110 3.30 3.38 3.50
N TYR A 111 2.68 3.10 4.65
CA TYR A 111 1.31 2.59 4.72
C TYR A 111 0.30 3.55 4.08
N ALA A 112 0.31 4.83 4.48
CA ALA A 112 -0.65 5.83 4.00
C ALA A 112 -0.50 6.07 2.49
N ILE A 113 0.74 6.18 2.00
CA ILE A 113 1.02 6.36 0.57
C ILE A 113 0.50 5.17 -0.24
N ALA A 114 0.81 3.95 0.20
CA ALA A 114 0.33 2.75 -0.46
C ALA A 114 -1.21 2.67 -0.42
N LEU A 115 -1.85 2.96 0.71
CA LEU A 115 -3.30 2.89 0.86
C LEU A 115 -4.05 3.90 -0.03
N ILE A 116 -3.58 5.14 -0.08
CA ILE A 116 -4.14 6.18 -0.96
C ILE A 116 -4.01 5.73 -2.42
N PHE A 117 -2.84 5.21 -2.78
CA PHE A 117 -2.57 4.77 -4.13
C PHE A 117 -3.41 3.55 -4.54
N GLU A 118 -3.56 2.56 -3.64
CA GLU A 118 -4.48 1.43 -3.79
C GLU A 118 -5.91 1.93 -4.03
N THR A 119 -6.39 2.87 -3.20
CA THR A 119 -7.73 3.46 -3.33
C THR A 119 -7.96 4.02 -4.73
N ILE A 120 -7.02 4.83 -5.24
CA ILE A 120 -7.11 5.42 -6.58
C ILE A 120 -7.21 4.34 -7.67
N PHE A 121 -6.40 3.29 -7.57
CA PHE A 121 -6.36 2.22 -8.57
C PHE A 121 -7.56 1.29 -8.49
N ILE A 122 -8.08 1.03 -7.30
CA ILE A 122 -9.34 0.30 -7.11
C ILE A 122 -10.50 1.11 -7.69
N SER A 123 -10.55 2.42 -7.49
CA SER A 123 -11.57 3.27 -8.16
C SER A 123 -11.46 3.22 -9.69
N LYS A 124 -10.24 3.19 -10.24
CA LYS A 124 -10.04 3.01 -11.70
C LYS A 124 -10.50 1.64 -12.18
N LEU A 125 -10.25 0.58 -11.40
CA LEU A 125 -10.69 -0.77 -11.70
C LEU A 125 -12.22 -0.87 -11.73
N LEU A 126 -12.89 -0.33 -10.72
CA LEU A 126 -14.35 -0.31 -10.63
C LEU A 126 -14.99 0.40 -11.83
N LYS A 127 -14.52 1.60 -12.17
CA LYS A 127 -15.00 2.35 -13.35
C LYS A 127 -14.84 1.55 -14.65
N LYS A 128 -13.75 0.79 -14.78
CA LYS A 128 -13.52 -0.06 -15.96
C LYS A 128 -14.50 -1.23 -16.02
N ILE A 129 -14.84 -1.83 -14.88
CA ILE A 129 -15.79 -2.94 -14.81
C ILE A 129 -17.20 -2.43 -15.16
N GLU A 130 -17.64 -1.30 -14.59
CA GLU A 130 -18.94 -0.67 -14.87
C GLU A 130 -19.10 -0.32 -16.36
N GLY A 131 -18.09 0.32 -16.96
CA GLY A 131 -18.12 0.64 -18.39
C GLY A 131 -18.09 -0.60 -19.30
N SER A 132 -17.56 -1.74 -18.83
CA SER A 132 -17.59 -2.99 -19.60
C SER A 132 -18.96 -3.67 -19.55
N SER A 133 -19.70 -3.57 -18.43
CA SER A 133 -21.06 -4.10 -18.34
C SER A 133 -22.05 -3.36 -19.25
N VAL A 134 -21.95 -2.03 -19.38
CA VAL A 134 -22.88 -1.24 -20.22
C VAL A 134 -22.78 -1.61 -21.71
N ASN A 135 -21.57 -1.90 -22.21
CA ASN A 135 -21.34 -2.27 -23.62
C ASN A 135 -21.72 -3.72 -23.96
N GLN A 136 -22.00 -4.58 -22.97
CA GLN A 136 -22.45 -5.96 -23.19
C GLN A 136 -23.98 -6.06 -23.31
N ASP A 137 -24.70 -5.06 -22.80
CA ASP A 137 -26.17 -4.99 -22.79
C ASP A 137 -26.74 -4.06 -23.91
N SER A 138 -25.90 -3.61 -24.84
CA SER A 138 -26.26 -2.76 -26.01
C SER A 138 -25.90 -3.42 -27.33
#